data_AF-A0A482WTG3-F1
#
_entry.id   AF-A0A482WTG3-F1
#
_cell.length_a   1.000
_cell.length_b   1.000
_cell.length_c   1.000
_cell.angle_alpha   90.00
_cell.angle_beta   90.00
_cell.angle_gamma   90.00
#
_symmetry.space_group_name_H-M   'P 1'
#
loop_
_entity.id
_entity.type
_entity.pdbx_description
1 polymer ?
#
loop_
_entity_poly.entity_id
_entity_poly.type
_entity_poly.pdbx_seq_one_letter_code
_entity_poly.pdbx_strand_id
1 'polypeptide(L)' 'MSDTEDQVEKMLKKTGCLNLHYLVQECIAETKDWRKCQSAVQNFRECMENYQKEKIAKRLMQ' A
#
# COMPACT_ATOMS: atom_id res chain seq x y z
N MET A 1 -12.05 10.98 19.01
CA MET A 1 -11.24 9.93 18.35
C MET A 1 -12.21 9.17 17.46
N SER A 2 -12.21 9.39 16.14
CA SER A 2 -13.20 8.76 15.26
C SER A 2 -12.84 7.28 15.09
N ASP A 3 -13.64 6.41 15.71
CA ASP A 3 -13.52 4.95 15.70
C ASP A 3 -13.86 4.30 14.34
N THR A 4 -13.97 5.10 13.28
CA THR A 4 -14.03 4.57 11.92
C THR A 4 -12.61 4.33 11.44
N GLU A 5 -12.08 3.12 11.70
CA GLU A 5 -10.89 2.62 10.99
C GLU A 5 -11.03 3.00 9.51
N ASP A 6 -10.04 3.72 8.99
CA ASP A 6 -10.06 4.27 7.64
C ASP A 6 -10.32 3.13 6.64
N GLN A 7 -11.27 3.35 5.72
CA GLN A 7 -11.61 2.36 4.71
C GLN A 7 -10.37 1.98 3.87
N VAL A 8 -9.46 2.92 3.66
CA VAL A 8 -8.18 2.70 2.99
C VAL A 8 -7.31 1.75 3.80
N GLU A 9 -7.15 1.97 5.11
CA GLU A 9 -6.38 1.04 5.96
C GLU A 9 -6.97 -0.37 5.95
N LYS A 10 -8.29 -0.50 6.07
CA LYS A 10 -8.96 -1.82 5.99
C LYS A 10 -8.66 -2.54 4.69
N MET A 11 -8.65 -1.80 3.58
CA MET A 11 -8.33 -2.35 2.26
C MET A 11 -6.85 -2.75 2.15
N LEU A 12 -5.94 -1.92 2.67
CA LEU A 12 -4.50 -2.20 2.65
C LEU A 12 -4.11 -3.35 3.58
N LYS A 13 -4.82 -3.55 4.71
CA LYS A 13 -4.64 -4.75 5.55
C LYS A 13 -4.92 -6.03 4.76
N LYS A 14 -5.96 -6.03 3.90
CA LYS A 14 -6.30 -7.19 3.07
C LYS A 14 -5.28 -7.48 1.97
N THR A 15 -4.53 -6.47 1.52
CA THR A 15 -3.49 -6.67 0.49
C THR A 15 -2.15 -7.10 1.08
N GLY A 16 -1.94 -6.94 2.39
CA GLY A 16 -0.64 -7.13 3.04
C GLY A 16 0.35 -5.98 2.78
N CYS A 17 -0.05 -4.93 2.07
CA CYS A 17 0.81 -3.81 1.69
C CYS A 17 0.77 -2.63 2.68
N LEU A 18 0.09 -2.77 3.83
CA LEU A 18 -0.11 -1.67 4.78
C LEU A 18 1.21 -1.09 5.32
N ASN A 19 2.18 -1.92 5.68
CA ASN A 19 3.47 -1.42 6.20
C ASN A 19 4.21 -0.57 5.16
N LEU A 20 4.15 -0.95 3.89
CA LEU A 20 4.76 -0.19 2.80
C LEU A 20 4.05 1.15 2.58
N HIS A 21 2.73 1.21 2.82
CA HIS A 21 2.00 2.48 2.81
C HIS A 21 2.49 3.41 3.93
N TYR A 22 2.69 2.90 5.15
CA TYR A 22 3.23 3.71 6.25
C TYR A 22 4.64 4.22 5.95
N LEU A 23 5.52 3.40 5.35
CA LEU A 23 6.86 3.86 4.94
C LEU A 23 6.81 5.01 3.92
N VAL A 24 5.82 5.02 3.02
CA VAL A 24 5.61 6.15 2.10
C VAL A 24 5.16 7.39 2.88
N GLN A 25 4.23 7.25 3.82
CA GLN A 25 3.76 8.36 4.64
C GLN A 25 4.89 8.95 5.51
N GLU A 26 5.67 8.09 6.17
CA GLU A 26 6.84 8.48 6.96
C GLU A 26 7.86 9.23 6.10
N CYS A 27 8.23 8.70 4.93
CA CYS A 27 9.15 9.38 4.03
C CYS A 27 8.64 10.75 3.59
N ILE A 28 7.36 10.88 3.23
CA ILE A 28 6.77 12.17 2.82
C ILE A 28 6.72 13.13 4.02
N ALA A 29 6.42 12.65 5.22
CA ALA A 29 6.40 13.46 6.44
C ALA A 29 7.79 14.01 6.79
N GLU A 30 8.83 13.18 6.66
CA GLU A 30 10.22 13.55 6.92
C GLU A 30 10.79 14.49 5.85
N THR A 31 10.63 14.10 4.58
CA THR A 31 11.26 14.83 3.46
C THR A 31 10.46 16.02 2.98
N LYS A 32 9.14 16.02 3.22
CA LYS A 32 8.14 16.95 2.65
C LYS A 32 8.19 17.03 1.12
N ASP A 33 8.80 16.04 0.48
CA ASP A 33 8.99 15.98 -0.97
C ASP A 33 8.85 14.53 -1.45
N TRP A 34 7.68 14.22 -2.00
CA TRP A 34 7.36 12.88 -2.50
C TRP A 34 8.33 12.40 -3.60
N ARG A 35 9.02 13.32 -4.31
CA ARG A 35 10.01 12.96 -5.33
C ARG A 35 11.25 12.30 -4.73
N LYS A 36 11.55 12.55 -3.46
CA LYS A 36 12.63 11.86 -2.72
C LYS A 36 12.21 10.49 -2.20
N CYS A 37 10.90 10.20 -2.21
CA CYS A 37 10.32 8.96 -1.71
C CYS A 37 10.06 7.92 -2.81
N GLN A 38 10.67 8.07 -3.99
CA GLN A 38 10.43 7.18 -5.13
C GLN A 38 10.65 5.71 -4.79
N SER A 39 11.69 5.37 -4.01
CA SER A 39 11.94 3.99 -3.59
C SER A 39 10.83 3.43 -2.72
N ALA A 40 10.33 4.20 -1.73
CA ALA A 40 9.22 3.78 -0.88
C ALA A 40 7.93 3.60 -1.70
N VAL A 41 7.66 4.54 -2.62
CA VAL A 41 6.49 4.50 -3.51
C VAL A 41 6.57 3.30 -4.47
N GLN A 42 7.76 2.98 -4.98
CA GLN A 42 7.98 1.85 -5.87
C GLN A 42 7.75 0.52 -5.16
N ASN A 43 8.29 0.35 -3.96
CA ASN A 43 8.04 -0.85 -3.15
C ASN A 43 6.55 -1.05 -2.87
N PHE A 44 5.84 0.02 -2.50
CA PHE A 44 4.41 -0.03 -2.26
C PHE A 44 3.64 -0.43 -3.53
N ARG A 45 4.01 0.15 -4.68
CA ARG A 45 3.41 -0.16 -5.98
C ARG A 45 3.61 -1.63 -6.35
N GLU A 46 4.82 -2.15 -6.23
CA GLU A 46 5.14 -3.56 -6.57
C GLU A 46 4.33 -4.53 -5.71
N CYS A 47 4.18 -4.26 -4.42
CA CYS A 47 3.31 -5.05 -3.55
C CYS A 47 1.86 -5.08 -4.05
N MET A 48 1.31 -3.92 -4.39
CA MET A 48 -0.07 -3.81 -4.89
C MET A 48 -0.26 -4.52 -6.24
N GLU A 49 0.71 -4.40 -7.14
CA GLU A 49 0.69 -5.10 -8.44
C GLU A 49 0.72 -6.62 -8.26
N ASN A 50 1.55 -7.14 -7.35
CA ASN A 50 1.60 -8.57 -7.03
C ASN A 50 0.26 -9.07 -6.46
N TYR A 51 -0.32 -8.33 -5.52
CA TYR A 51 -1.66 -8.66 -4.99
C TYR A 51 -2.72 -8.70 -6.10
N GLN A 52 -2.72 -7.76 -7.05
CA GLN A 52 -3.67 -7.80 -8.17
C GLN A 52 -3.45 -9.01 -9.07
N LYS A 53 -2.20 -9.35 -9.39
CA LYS A 53 -1.87 -10.55 -10.18
C LYS A 53 -2.36 -11.81 -9.50
N GLU A 54 -2.08 -11.98 -8.21
CA GLU A 54 -2.56 -13.12 -7.42
C GLU A 54 -4.08 -13.19 -7.36
N LYS A 55 -4.75 -12.06 -7.18
CA LYS A 55 -6.21 -11.99 -7.16
C LYS A 55 -6.81 -12.39 -8.50
N ILE A 56 -6.21 -11.98 -9.62
CA ILE A 56 -6.63 -12.38 -10.96
C ILE A 56 -6.39 -13.88 -11.16
N ALA A 57 -5.20 -14.38 -10.82
CA ALA A 57 -4.87 -15.80 -10.93
C ALA A 57 -5.86 -16.67 -10.14
N LYS A 58 -6.15 -16.30 -8.88
CA LYS A 58 -7.15 -16.98 -8.05
C LYS A 58 -8.54 -16.98 -8.68
N ARG A 59 -8.96 -15.89 -9.32
CA ARG A 59 -10.25 -15.80 -10.01
C ARG A 59 -10.31 -16.65 -11.28
N LEU A 60 -9.20 -16.80 -12.01
CA LEU A 60 -9.12 -17.65 -13.19
C LEU A 60 -9.08 -19.15 -12.85
N MET A 61 -8.72 -19.48 -11.61
CA MET A 61 -8.71 -20.85 -11.08
C MET A 61 -10.04 -21.24 -10.39
N GLN A 62 -11.04 -20.36 -10.39
CA GLN A 62 -12.39 -20.60 -9.86
C GLN A 62 -13.36 -20.89 -11.00
#